data_AF-A0A7Y4FJ02-F1
#
_entry.id   AF-A0A7Y4FJ02-F1
#
_cell.length_a   1.000
_cell.length_b   1.000
_cell.length_c   1.000
_cell.angle_alpha   90.00
_cell.angle_beta   90.00
_cell.angle_gamma   90.00
#
_symmetry.space_group_name_H-M   'P 1'
#
loop_
_entity.id
_entity.type
_entity.pdbx_description
1 polymer ?
#
loop_
_entity_poly.entity_id
_entity_poly.type
_entity_poly.pdbx_seq_one_letter_code
_entity_poly.pdbx_strand_id
1 'polypeptide(L)'
;MKKLGLLVLLLLITVVLAGIYRFNVTNDDIYVEQSDGQVVKYDAIDNKKVMLTLFGVETDNQWRITLPHSYQAQSQVAVTLTDIRQDSALPVAIGNYRDGEEVGQVAVDYSKITPLNLSNRDDQMVFVVPFTVSNQGSGVFYYLGLFNLNTKQWRMEQLDTLFIGDRVIIESLATDEPFDVSSRLSLRYLEHGEGQSMAERANKAVDQLIKVSATSLTMADH
;
A
#
# COMPACT_ATOMS: atom_id res chain seq x y z
N MET A 1 -60.20 -5.81 12.07
CA MET A 1 -58.94 -5.16 12.48
C MET A 1 -57.81 -6.16 12.78
N LYS A 2 -57.99 -7.16 13.67
CA LYS A 2 -56.93 -8.14 14.01
C LYS A 2 -56.37 -8.96 12.82
N LYS A 3 -57.22 -9.39 11.88
CA LYS A 3 -56.81 -10.17 10.69
C LYS A 3 -55.97 -9.36 9.68
N LEU A 4 -56.22 -8.05 9.58
CA LEU A 4 -55.49 -7.15 8.69
C LEU A 4 -54.09 -6.84 9.25
N GLY A 5 -53.98 -6.63 10.57
CA GLY A 5 -52.69 -6.47 11.23
C GLY A 5 -51.78 -7.69 11.11
N LEU A 6 -52.35 -8.91 11.19
CA LEU A 6 -51.60 -10.15 10.98
C LEU A 6 -51.07 -10.27 9.55
N LEU A 7 -51.89 -9.91 8.54
CA LEU A 7 -51.49 -9.95 7.14
C LEU A 7 -50.32 -8.98 6.87
N VAL A 8 -50.40 -7.76 7.39
CA VAL A 8 -49.34 -6.74 7.24
C VAL A 8 -48.06 -7.19 7.94
N LEU A 9 -48.17 -7.77 9.15
CA LEU A 9 -47.01 -8.29 9.87
C LEU A 9 -46.34 -9.45 9.13
N LEU A 10 -47.14 -10.36 8.57
CA LEU A 10 -46.62 -11.50 7.82
C LEU A 10 -45.88 -11.05 6.55
N LEU A 11 -46.43 -10.05 5.85
CA LEU A 11 -45.81 -9.46 4.66
C LEU A 11 -44.49 -8.73 5.00
N LEU A 12 -44.44 -7.99 6.12
CA LEU A 12 -43.22 -7.38 6.63
C LEU A 12 -42.14 -8.42 6.93
N ILE A 13 -42.50 -9.51 7.61
CA ILE A 13 -41.57 -10.61 7.91
C ILE A 13 -41.03 -11.22 6.62
N THR A 14 -41.88 -11.43 5.60
CA THR A 14 -41.43 -11.96 4.31
C THR A 14 -40.44 -11.02 3.63
N VAL A 15 -40.69 -9.71 3.64
CA VAL A 15 -39.76 -8.71 3.05
C VAL A 15 -38.43 -8.70 3.79
N VAL A 16 -38.44 -8.77 5.13
CA VAL A 16 -37.21 -8.81 5.94
C VAL A 16 -36.43 -10.09 5.66
N LEU A 17 -37.09 -11.25 5.62
CA LEU A 17 -36.44 -12.53 5.32
C LEU A 17 -35.88 -12.58 3.91
N ALA A 18 -36.61 -12.05 2.92
CA ALA A 18 -36.12 -11.92 1.55
C ALA A 18 -34.92 -10.99 1.45
N GLY A 19 -34.92 -9.88 2.22
CA GLY A 19 -33.78 -8.98 2.35
C GLY A 19 -32.56 -9.70 2.93
N ILE A 20 -32.70 -10.38 4.07
CA ILE A 20 -31.62 -11.14 4.70
C ILE A 20 -31.07 -12.22 3.76
N TYR A 21 -31.95 -12.97 3.09
CA TYR A 21 -31.55 -13.99 2.13
C TYR A 21 -30.76 -13.38 0.97
N ARG A 22 -31.25 -12.28 0.39
CA ARG A 22 -30.57 -11.62 -0.72
C ARG A 22 -29.21 -11.03 -0.32
N PHE A 23 -29.10 -10.42 0.86
CA PHE A 23 -27.83 -9.84 1.33
C PHE A 23 -26.81 -10.92 1.75
N ASN A 24 -27.26 -11.98 2.44
CA ASN A 24 -26.35 -12.96 3.03
C ASN A 24 -25.99 -14.12 2.08
N VAL A 25 -26.87 -14.47 1.14
CA VAL A 25 -26.67 -15.64 0.25
C VAL A 25 -26.16 -15.25 -1.14
N THR A 26 -26.63 -14.13 -1.70
CA THR A 26 -26.19 -13.67 -3.02
C THR A 26 -24.92 -12.82 -3.00
N ASN A 27 -24.45 -12.41 -1.82
CA ASN A 27 -23.28 -11.55 -1.66
C ASN A 27 -23.35 -10.29 -2.55
N ASP A 28 -24.55 -9.70 -2.66
CA ASP A 28 -24.81 -8.50 -3.48
C ASP A 28 -24.06 -7.33 -2.84
N ASP A 29 -23.03 -6.84 -3.54
CA ASP A 29 -22.23 -5.70 -3.12
C ASP A 29 -23.07 -4.42 -3.07
N ILE A 30 -22.92 -3.62 -2.01
CA ILE A 30 -23.56 -2.30 -1.93
C ILE A 30 -22.76 -1.33 -2.80
N TYR A 31 -23.42 -0.55 -3.64
CA TYR A 31 -22.78 0.50 -4.45
C TYR A 31 -23.34 1.87 -4.10
N VAL A 32 -22.49 2.90 -4.15
CA VAL A 32 -22.85 4.29 -3.90
C VAL A 32 -22.35 5.14 -5.06
N GLU A 33 -23.20 6.07 -5.50
CA GLU A 33 -22.86 7.08 -6.50
C GLU A 33 -22.20 8.28 -5.80
N GLN A 34 -20.97 8.59 -6.19
CA GLN A 34 -20.22 9.75 -5.69
C GLN A 34 -20.70 11.04 -6.33
N SER A 35 -20.32 12.18 -5.75
CA SER A 35 -20.66 13.53 -6.23
C SER A 35 -20.12 13.88 -7.63
N ASP A 36 -19.25 13.04 -8.20
CA ASP A 36 -18.76 13.13 -9.58
C ASP A 36 -19.48 12.16 -10.55
N GLY A 37 -20.51 11.44 -10.07
CA GLY A 37 -21.31 10.49 -10.85
C GLY A 37 -20.73 9.08 -10.96
N GLN A 38 -19.60 8.79 -10.30
CA GLN A 38 -19.03 7.44 -10.30
C GLN A 38 -19.75 6.52 -9.31
N VAL A 39 -20.16 5.34 -9.77
CA VAL A 39 -20.73 4.28 -8.93
C VAL A 39 -19.60 3.39 -8.43
N VAL A 40 -19.31 3.43 -7.12
CA VAL A 40 -18.29 2.61 -6.48
C VAL A 40 -18.90 1.69 -5.44
N LYS A 41 -18.25 0.54 -5.20
CA LYS A 41 -18.64 -0.36 -4.11
C LYS A 41 -18.48 0.36 -2.76
N TYR A 42 -19.42 0.20 -1.84
CA TYR A 42 -19.41 0.84 -0.51
C TYR A 42 -18.14 0.50 0.27
N ASP A 43 -17.68 -0.75 0.19
CA ASP A 43 -16.42 -1.17 0.83
C ASP A 43 -15.18 -0.54 0.17
N ALA A 44 -15.31 -0.01 -1.05
CA ALA A 44 -14.27 0.79 -1.71
C ALA A 44 -14.28 2.27 -1.26
N ILE A 45 -15.31 2.69 -0.50
CA ILE A 45 -15.37 4.00 0.17
C ILE A 45 -14.69 3.94 1.54
N ASP A 46 -14.57 2.74 2.12
CA ASP A 46 -13.83 2.54 3.36
C ASP A 46 -12.32 2.56 3.11
N ASN A 47 -11.80 3.78 2.93
CA ASN A 47 -10.38 4.05 2.73
C ASN A 47 -9.51 3.52 3.88
N LYS A 48 -10.11 3.09 5.00
CA LYS A 48 -9.43 2.55 6.19
C LYS A 48 -8.93 1.11 6.01
N LYS A 49 -9.31 0.42 4.92
CA LYS A 49 -8.97 -0.99 4.66
C LYS A 49 -7.49 -1.29 4.84
N VAL A 50 -6.60 -0.43 4.35
CA VAL A 50 -5.14 -0.67 4.40
C VAL A 50 -4.59 -0.61 5.81
N MET A 51 -4.90 0.47 6.55
CA MET A 51 -4.45 0.64 7.93
C MET A 51 -5.02 -0.45 8.85
N LEU A 52 -6.29 -0.80 8.66
CA LEU A 52 -6.93 -1.85 9.45
C LEU A 52 -6.30 -3.22 9.18
N THR A 53 -6.08 -3.58 7.91
CA THR A 53 -5.58 -4.91 7.55
C THR A 53 -4.11 -5.10 7.91
N LEU A 54 -3.27 -4.08 7.68
CA LEU A 54 -1.82 -4.22 7.86
C LEU A 54 -1.35 -3.88 9.26
N PHE A 55 -2.05 -2.99 9.96
CA PHE A 55 -1.64 -2.51 11.29
C PHE A 55 -2.68 -2.76 12.38
N GLY A 56 -3.87 -3.28 12.05
CA GLY A 56 -4.92 -3.55 13.04
C GLY A 56 -5.61 -2.30 13.57
N VAL A 57 -5.57 -1.20 12.81
CA VAL A 57 -6.00 0.12 13.28
C VAL A 57 -7.09 0.70 12.39
N GLU A 58 -8.23 1.04 13.00
CA GLU A 58 -9.23 1.89 12.36
C GLU A 58 -8.87 3.37 12.58
N THR A 59 -8.52 4.08 11.51
CA THR A 59 -8.09 5.48 11.58
C THR A 59 -8.41 6.19 10.27
N ASP A 60 -8.61 7.52 10.33
CA ASP A 60 -8.73 8.38 9.15
C ASP A 60 -7.34 8.78 8.58
N ASN A 61 -6.27 8.55 9.36
CA ASN A 61 -4.89 8.77 8.94
C ASN A 61 -4.42 7.62 8.06
N GLN A 62 -4.78 7.66 6.78
CA GLN A 62 -4.40 6.60 5.82
C GLN A 62 -2.91 6.58 5.52
N TRP A 63 -2.40 5.40 5.16
CA TRP A 63 -1.06 5.27 4.60
C TRP A 63 -1.02 5.92 3.22
N ARG A 64 -0.20 6.97 3.10
CA ARG A 64 0.06 7.68 1.86
C ARG A 64 1.51 7.51 1.42
N ILE A 65 1.72 7.39 0.12
CA ILE A 65 3.03 7.36 -0.52
C ILE A 65 3.23 8.66 -1.28
N THR A 66 4.22 9.45 -0.86
CA THR A 66 4.67 10.63 -1.60
C THR A 66 5.46 10.17 -2.83
N LEU A 67 5.03 10.63 -4.01
CA LEU A 67 5.71 10.31 -5.26
C LEU A 67 7.10 10.95 -5.30
N PRO A 68 8.15 10.20 -5.68
CA PRO A 68 9.52 10.73 -5.72
C PRO A 68 9.68 11.89 -6.71
N HIS A 69 8.97 11.82 -7.83
CA HIS A 69 8.92 12.87 -8.85
C HIS A 69 7.46 13.25 -9.09
N SER A 70 7.18 14.55 -9.19
CA SER A 70 5.89 15.08 -9.66
C SER A 70 6.11 15.82 -10.97
N TYR A 71 5.16 15.70 -11.89
CA TYR A 71 5.18 16.42 -13.16
C TYR A 71 4.87 17.91 -12.94
N GLN A 72 4.09 18.21 -11.91
CA GLN A 72 3.86 19.56 -11.46
C GLN A 72 5.01 20.01 -10.56
N ALA A 73 5.92 20.83 -11.11
CA ALA A 73 7.14 21.34 -10.48
C ALA A 73 6.97 22.03 -9.09
N GLN A 74 5.76 22.13 -8.56
CA GLN A 74 5.41 22.85 -7.33
C GLN A 74 4.49 22.06 -6.39
N SER A 75 4.25 20.75 -6.62
CA SER A 75 3.36 19.97 -5.73
C SER A 75 3.81 18.53 -5.58
N GLN A 76 4.19 18.17 -4.35
CA GLN A 76 4.37 16.76 -3.98
C GLN A 76 3.01 16.06 -3.99
N VAL A 77 2.85 15.10 -4.89
CA VAL A 77 1.65 14.26 -4.95
C VAL A 77 1.82 13.12 -3.94
N ALA A 78 0.87 13.00 -3.01
CA ALA A 78 0.83 11.91 -2.04
C ALA A 78 -0.39 11.04 -2.28
N VAL A 79 -0.15 9.78 -2.62
CA VAL A 79 -1.12 8.77 -3.06
C VAL A 79 -1.58 7.95 -1.87
N THR A 80 -2.89 7.94 -1.61
CA THR A 80 -3.47 7.10 -0.56
C THR A 80 -3.56 5.65 -1.03
N LEU A 81 -3.09 4.71 -0.22
CA LEU A 81 -3.28 3.29 -0.45
C LEU A 81 -4.71 2.91 -0.01
N THR A 82 -5.49 2.32 -0.90
CA THR A 82 -6.92 2.03 -0.69
C THR A 82 -7.28 0.57 -0.90
N ASP A 83 -6.43 -0.22 -1.56
CA ASP A 83 -6.70 -1.62 -1.84
C ASP A 83 -5.56 -2.54 -1.41
N ILE A 84 -5.88 -3.82 -1.19
CA ILE A 84 -4.94 -4.89 -0.85
C ILE A 84 -5.19 -6.06 -1.79
N ARG A 85 -4.13 -6.51 -2.45
CA ARG A 85 -4.11 -7.73 -3.25
C ARG A 85 -3.20 -8.74 -2.57
N GLN A 86 -3.82 -9.76 -1.97
CA GLN A 86 -3.11 -10.81 -1.23
C GLN A 86 -3.00 -12.12 -2.03
N ASP A 87 -3.87 -12.30 -3.02
CA ASP A 87 -3.97 -13.49 -3.87
C ASP A 87 -2.96 -13.51 -5.03
N SER A 88 -2.23 -12.42 -5.23
CA SER A 88 -1.13 -12.32 -6.19
C SER A 88 0.17 -12.93 -5.66
N ALA A 89 1.05 -13.32 -6.59
CA ALA A 89 2.41 -13.79 -6.26
C ALA A 89 3.26 -12.77 -5.49
N LEU A 90 2.88 -11.48 -5.54
CA LEU A 90 3.38 -10.43 -4.66
C LEU A 90 2.21 -9.81 -3.89
N PRO A 91 2.14 -9.96 -2.56
CA PRO A 91 1.10 -9.34 -1.75
C PRO A 91 1.36 -7.82 -1.66
N VAL A 92 0.43 -7.01 -2.19
CA VAL A 92 0.62 -5.57 -2.33
C VAL A 92 -0.54 -4.72 -1.82
N ALA A 93 -0.21 -3.56 -1.25
CA ALA A 93 -1.16 -2.50 -0.95
C ALA A 93 -1.07 -1.42 -2.02
N ILE A 94 -2.20 -0.98 -2.55
CA ILE A 94 -2.28 -0.26 -3.82
C ILE A 94 -2.98 1.08 -3.65
N GLY A 95 -2.45 2.11 -4.31
CA GLY A 95 -3.11 3.39 -4.52
C GLY A 95 -2.98 3.84 -5.97
N ASN A 96 -4.07 4.30 -6.57
CA ASN A 96 -4.04 4.89 -7.92
C ASN A 96 -3.87 6.41 -7.81
N TYR A 97 -3.18 7.03 -8.76
CA TYR A 97 -2.98 8.46 -8.79
C TYR A 97 -3.21 9.07 -10.16
N ARG A 98 -3.46 10.37 -10.15
CA ARG A 98 -3.46 11.25 -11.32
C ARG A 98 -2.67 12.51 -10.98
N ASP A 99 -1.60 12.77 -11.71
CA ASP A 99 -0.83 14.01 -11.64
C ASP A 99 -0.86 14.70 -13.01
N GLY A 100 -1.77 15.66 -13.17
CA GLY A 100 -2.05 16.27 -14.47
C GLY A 100 -2.56 15.22 -15.47
N GLU A 101 -1.82 15.03 -16.57
CA GLU A 101 -2.11 14.04 -17.60
C GLU A 101 -1.57 12.64 -17.26
N GLU A 102 -0.62 12.54 -16.32
CA GLU A 102 -0.09 11.26 -15.90
C GLU A 102 -1.09 10.54 -14.99
N VAL A 103 -1.32 9.27 -15.27
CA VAL A 103 -2.12 8.36 -14.43
C VAL A 103 -1.25 7.17 -14.13
N GLY A 104 -1.31 6.69 -12.90
CA GLY A 104 -0.47 5.61 -12.49
C GLY A 104 -0.94 4.92 -11.23
N GLN A 105 -0.10 4.02 -10.76
CA GLN A 105 -0.36 3.21 -9.59
C GLN A 105 0.90 3.11 -8.75
N VAL A 106 0.70 3.26 -7.45
CA VAL A 106 1.66 2.91 -6.42
C VAL A 106 1.28 1.55 -5.85
N ALA A 107 2.25 0.65 -5.72
CA ALA A 107 2.05 -0.63 -5.05
C ALA A 107 3.17 -0.89 -4.05
N VAL A 108 2.82 -1.10 -2.78
CA VAL A 108 3.73 -1.41 -1.67
C VAL A 108 3.75 -2.91 -1.44
N ASP A 109 4.92 -3.54 -1.48
CA ASP A 109 5.09 -4.96 -1.12
C ASP A 109 5.14 -5.09 0.40
N TYR A 110 3.96 -5.22 1.01
CA TYR A 110 3.83 -5.25 2.46
C TYR A 110 4.38 -6.53 3.09
N SER A 111 4.70 -7.57 2.31
CA SER A 111 5.39 -8.75 2.84
C SER A 111 6.86 -8.49 3.21
N LYS A 112 7.42 -7.39 2.71
CA LYS A 112 8.81 -6.97 2.94
C LYS A 112 8.91 -5.77 3.89
N ILE A 113 7.85 -5.46 4.65
CA ILE A 113 7.95 -4.50 5.76
C ILE A 113 9.04 -4.98 6.72
N THR A 114 10.08 -4.17 6.84
CA THR A 114 11.27 -4.46 7.64
C THR A 114 11.38 -3.44 8.76
N PRO A 115 10.94 -3.79 9.99
CA PRO A 115 11.08 -2.90 11.14
C PRO A 115 12.55 -2.57 11.40
N LEU A 116 12.80 -1.33 11.81
CA LEU A 116 14.12 -0.84 12.18
C LEU A 116 14.18 -0.52 13.66
N ASN A 117 15.22 -1.01 14.33
CA ASN A 117 15.50 -0.64 15.69
C ASN A 117 16.37 0.63 15.71
N LEU A 118 15.73 1.81 15.63
CA LEU A 118 16.40 3.12 15.56
C LEU A 118 16.03 4.06 16.71
N SER A 119 15.13 3.65 17.60
CA SER A 119 14.43 4.56 18.52
C SER A 119 14.18 3.88 19.86
N ASN A 120 14.51 4.57 20.95
CA ASN A 120 14.11 4.21 22.32
C ASN A 120 12.73 4.78 22.70
N ARG A 121 11.87 5.07 21.72
CA ARG A 121 10.51 5.61 21.95
C ARG A 121 9.48 4.55 21.63
N ASP A 122 8.78 4.12 22.68
CA ASP A 122 7.74 3.07 22.63
C ASP A 122 6.55 3.40 21.71
N ASP A 123 6.41 4.65 21.26
CA ASP A 123 5.29 5.12 20.43
C ASP A 123 5.64 5.36 18.94
N GLN A 124 6.85 4.99 18.51
CA GLN A 124 7.29 5.12 17.13
C GLN A 124 7.70 3.76 16.57
N MET A 125 7.11 3.36 15.45
CA MET A 125 7.57 2.22 14.67
C MET A 125 8.20 2.74 13.38
N VAL A 126 9.52 2.65 13.28
CA VAL A 126 10.27 3.00 12.07
C VAL A 126 10.49 1.72 11.26
N PHE A 127 10.24 1.76 9.95
CA PHE A 127 10.40 0.60 9.08
C PHE A 127 10.74 1.01 7.65
N VAL A 128 11.35 0.09 6.91
CA VAL A 128 11.55 0.21 5.45
C VAL A 128 10.64 -0.77 4.74
N VAL A 129 10.07 -0.33 3.62
CA VAL A 129 9.29 -1.21 2.76
C VAL A 129 9.54 -0.88 1.27
N PRO A 130 9.61 -1.89 0.40
CA PRO A 130 9.64 -1.66 -1.03
C PRO A 130 8.30 -1.18 -1.56
N PHE A 131 8.35 -0.26 -2.52
CA PHE A 131 7.20 0.13 -3.29
C PHE A 131 7.56 0.40 -4.74
N THR A 132 6.55 0.35 -5.59
CA THR A 132 6.67 0.64 -7.02
C THR A 132 5.84 1.86 -7.37
N VAL A 133 6.32 2.61 -8.37
CA VAL A 133 5.54 3.63 -9.07
C VAL A 133 5.50 3.23 -10.54
N SER A 134 4.29 3.07 -11.05
CA SER A 134 4.02 2.82 -12.46
C SER A 134 3.16 3.93 -13.03
N ASN A 135 3.32 4.22 -14.31
CA ASN A 135 2.53 5.21 -15.04
C ASN A 135 1.94 4.61 -16.32
N GLN A 136 1.29 5.43 -17.15
CA GLN A 136 0.70 5.00 -18.43
C GLN A 136 1.74 4.51 -19.46
N GLY A 137 3.04 4.63 -19.17
CA GLY A 137 4.12 4.04 -19.96
C GLY A 137 4.32 2.56 -19.67
N SER A 138 5.50 2.04 -20.05
CA SER A 138 5.89 0.64 -19.77
C SER A 138 6.77 0.49 -18.53
N GLY A 139 7.22 1.59 -17.93
CA GLY A 139 8.15 1.59 -16.81
C GLY A 139 7.46 1.23 -15.49
N VAL A 140 8.16 0.48 -14.64
CA VAL A 140 7.77 0.23 -13.26
C VAL A 140 9.00 0.49 -12.40
N PHE A 141 9.00 1.64 -11.72
CA PHE A 141 10.15 2.10 -10.96
C PHE A 141 10.04 1.60 -9.52
N TYR A 142 11.09 0.95 -9.03
CA TYR A 142 11.16 0.40 -7.68
C TYR A 142 11.92 1.34 -6.76
N TYR A 143 11.40 1.47 -5.55
CA TYR A 143 11.94 2.30 -4.49
C TYR A 143 11.91 1.55 -3.16
N LEU A 144 12.76 1.97 -2.23
CA LEU A 144 12.56 1.73 -0.80
C LEU A 144 12.03 3.01 -0.16
N GLY A 145 10.96 2.91 0.61
CA GLY A 145 10.46 4.00 1.44
C GLY A 145 10.81 3.77 2.90
N LEU A 146 11.31 4.81 3.57
CA LEU A 146 11.49 4.84 5.01
C LEU A 146 10.26 5.49 5.64
N PHE A 147 9.62 4.80 6.58
CA PHE A 147 8.40 5.26 7.23
C PHE A 147 8.54 5.28 8.74
N ASN A 148 7.83 6.20 9.36
CA ASN A 148 7.59 6.24 10.79
C ASN A 148 6.09 6.23 11.08
N LEU A 149 5.63 5.22 11.80
CA LEU A 149 4.27 5.13 12.33
C LEU A 149 4.27 5.58 13.79
N ASN A 150 3.63 6.72 14.05
CA ASN A 150 3.32 7.15 15.41
C ASN A 150 2.09 6.38 15.92
N THR A 151 2.26 5.52 16.91
CA THR A 151 1.19 4.62 17.39
C THR A 151 0.20 5.30 18.35
N LYS A 152 0.50 6.51 18.84
CA LYS A 152 -0.47 7.31 19.63
C LYS A 152 -1.48 8.04 18.75
N GLN A 153 -1.03 8.50 17.59
CA GLN A 153 -1.84 9.28 16.64
C GLN A 153 -2.27 8.45 15.43
N TRP A 154 -1.75 7.22 15.30
CA TRP A 154 -1.90 6.36 14.14
C TRP A 154 -1.56 7.07 12.83
N ARG A 155 -0.52 7.91 12.87
CA ARG A 155 -0.10 8.72 11.75
C ARG A 155 1.16 8.13 11.15
N MET A 156 1.13 7.86 9.86
CA MET A 156 2.28 7.39 9.10
C MET A 156 2.93 8.54 8.34
N GLU A 157 4.24 8.67 8.50
CA GLU A 157 5.06 9.67 7.83
C GLU A 157 6.11 8.97 6.96
N GLN A 158 6.21 9.36 5.70
CA GLN A 158 7.31 8.95 4.81
C GLN A 158 8.49 9.88 5.05
N LEU A 159 9.55 9.34 5.62
CA LEU A 159 10.74 10.07 6.04
C LEU A 159 11.74 10.24 4.90
N ASP A 160 11.90 9.19 4.07
CA ASP A 160 12.83 9.21 2.94
C ASP A 160 12.43 8.21 1.86
N THR A 161 13.06 8.31 0.71
CA THR A 161 12.87 7.41 -0.43
C THR A 161 14.15 7.20 -1.20
N LEU A 162 14.45 5.94 -1.51
CA LEU A 162 15.63 5.55 -2.25
C LEU A 162 15.23 4.81 -3.54
N PHE A 163 15.67 5.30 -4.70
CA PHE A 163 15.47 4.64 -5.98
C PHE A 163 16.35 3.39 -6.09
N ILE A 164 15.76 2.28 -6.53
CA ILE A 164 16.45 1.00 -6.72
C ILE A 164 16.69 0.70 -8.19
N GLY A 165 15.66 0.85 -9.05
CA GLY A 165 15.79 0.58 -10.48
C GLY A 165 14.46 0.48 -11.22
N ASP A 166 14.52 0.34 -12.55
CA ASP A 166 13.36 0.03 -13.40
C ASP A 166 13.19 -1.49 -13.52
N ARG A 167 11.99 -2.01 -13.24
CA ARG A 167 11.60 -3.42 -13.39
C ARG A 167 12.54 -4.43 -12.72
N VAL A 168 13.10 -4.06 -11.58
CA VAL A 168 13.89 -4.98 -10.74
C VAL A 168 13.00 -6.01 -10.04
N ILE A 169 13.62 -7.08 -9.54
CA ILE A 169 12.95 -8.10 -8.73
C ILE A 169 13.61 -8.13 -7.36
N ILE A 170 12.92 -7.63 -6.33
CA ILE A 170 13.45 -7.65 -4.97
C ILE A 170 13.30 -9.05 -4.39
N GLU A 171 14.42 -9.74 -4.18
CA GLU A 171 14.47 -11.08 -3.62
C GLU A 171 14.40 -11.02 -2.09
N SER A 172 15.26 -10.21 -1.45
CA SER A 172 15.29 -10.04 0.00
C SER A 172 15.56 -8.60 0.44
N LEU A 173 15.02 -8.26 1.61
CA LEU A 173 15.31 -7.05 2.36
C LEU A 173 15.36 -7.45 3.83
N ALA A 174 16.49 -7.21 4.49
CA ALA A 174 16.67 -7.59 5.89
C ALA A 174 17.65 -6.65 6.61
N THR A 175 17.48 -6.52 7.93
CA THR A 175 18.49 -5.90 8.81
C THR A 175 19.59 -6.90 9.12
N ASP A 176 20.84 -6.45 9.13
CA ASP A 176 21.98 -7.30 9.51
C ASP A 176 21.91 -7.70 10.99
N GLU A 177 21.40 -6.80 11.85
CA GLU A 177 21.27 -7.00 13.30
C GLU A 177 19.86 -6.59 13.79
N PRO A 178 18.87 -7.51 13.75
CA PRO A 178 17.48 -7.19 14.09
C PRO A 178 17.24 -6.85 15.57
N PHE A 179 18.18 -7.21 16.44
CA PHE A 179 18.08 -6.99 17.89
C PHE A 179 19.00 -5.87 18.41
N ASP A 180 19.87 -5.33 17.56
CA ASP A 180 20.71 -4.15 17.86
C ASP A 180 20.22 -2.96 17.02
N VAL A 181 20.88 -1.81 17.15
CA VAL A 181 20.57 -0.60 16.39
C VAL A 181 20.75 -0.88 14.90
N SER A 182 19.64 -0.80 14.16
CA SER A 182 19.61 -1.10 12.73
C SER A 182 20.25 0.03 11.92
N SER A 183 21.58 0.00 11.79
CA SER A 183 22.33 0.98 10.99
C SER A 183 22.44 0.62 9.51
N ARG A 184 22.09 -0.62 9.14
CA ARG A 184 22.25 -1.17 7.78
C ARG A 184 21.13 -2.14 7.41
N LEU A 185 20.83 -2.18 6.11
CA LEU A 185 19.99 -3.19 5.49
C LEU A 185 20.74 -3.87 4.35
N SER A 186 20.61 -5.19 4.28
CA SER A 186 21.01 -5.99 3.13
C SER A 186 19.82 -6.11 2.18
N LEU A 187 19.96 -5.55 0.98
CA LEU A 187 19.00 -5.64 -0.12
C LEU A 187 19.57 -6.54 -1.21
N ARG A 188 18.83 -7.58 -1.60
CA ARG A 188 19.16 -8.39 -2.77
C ARG A 188 18.06 -8.28 -3.81
N TYR A 189 18.45 -8.00 -5.04
CA TYR A 189 17.52 -7.88 -6.16
C TYR A 189 18.14 -8.35 -7.47
N LEU A 190 17.28 -8.64 -8.45
CA LEU A 190 17.67 -8.86 -9.83
C LEU A 190 17.41 -7.60 -10.64
N GLU A 191 18.39 -7.18 -11.43
CA GLU A 191 18.25 -6.12 -12.44
C GLU A 191 18.48 -6.66 -13.85
N HIS A 192 18.19 -5.83 -14.86
CA HIS A 192 18.51 -6.16 -16.24
C HIS A 192 20.01 -6.01 -16.50
N GLY A 193 20.63 -7.05 -17.05
CA GLY A 193 22.04 -7.03 -17.42
C GLY A 193 22.33 -6.16 -18.64
N GLU A 194 23.62 -5.94 -18.93
CA GLU A 194 24.04 -5.21 -20.13
C GLU A 194 23.54 -5.92 -21.39
N GLY A 195 22.84 -5.18 -22.26
CA GLY A 195 22.24 -5.72 -23.48
C GLY A 195 20.97 -6.55 -23.28
N GLN A 196 20.51 -6.74 -22.04
CA GLN A 196 19.26 -7.45 -21.77
C GLN A 196 18.05 -6.59 -22.16
N SER A 197 17.06 -7.21 -22.80
CA SER A 197 15.79 -6.53 -23.12
C SER A 197 14.95 -6.28 -21.86
N MET A 198 14.35 -5.09 -21.75
CA MET A 198 13.39 -4.73 -20.68
C MET A 198 12.07 -5.52 -20.75
N ALA A 199 11.85 -6.29 -21.83
CA ALA A 199 10.74 -7.24 -21.94
C ALA A 199 11.05 -8.60 -21.29
N GLU A 200 12.33 -8.90 -21.06
CA GLU A 200 12.75 -10.11 -20.38
C GLU A 200 12.71 -9.93 -18.86
N ARG A 201 12.70 -11.05 -18.14
CA ARG A 201 12.81 -11.05 -16.68
C ARG A 201 14.24 -10.69 -16.28
N ALA A 202 14.40 -9.69 -15.41
CA ALA A 202 15.69 -9.33 -14.82
C ALA A 202 16.41 -10.57 -14.25
N ASN A 203 17.72 -10.69 -14.51
CA ASN A 203 18.50 -11.89 -14.18
C ASN A 203 19.90 -11.62 -13.61
N LYS A 204 20.34 -10.36 -13.55
CA LYS A 204 21.61 -10.00 -12.95
C LYS A 204 21.39 -9.74 -11.46
N ALA A 205 21.95 -10.60 -10.61
CA ALA A 205 21.86 -10.42 -9.17
C ALA A 205 22.73 -9.26 -8.69
N VAL A 206 22.17 -8.46 -7.79
CA VAL A 206 22.83 -7.35 -7.11
C VAL A 206 22.57 -7.49 -5.61
N ASP A 207 23.66 -7.53 -4.85
CA ASP A 207 23.64 -7.44 -3.39
C ASP A 207 24.08 -6.02 -3.01
N GLN A 208 23.17 -5.26 -2.40
CA GLN A 208 23.38 -3.87 -2.07
C GLN A 208 23.18 -3.66 -0.57
N LEU A 209 24.14 -2.96 0.02
CA LEU A 209 24.07 -2.55 1.41
C LEU A 209 23.52 -1.14 1.48
N ILE A 210 22.47 -0.94 2.28
CA ILE A 210 21.82 0.35 2.49
C ILE A 210 22.19 0.83 3.89
N LYS A 211 22.76 2.03 3.99
CA LYS A 211 22.94 2.71 5.27
C LYS A 211 21.61 3.33 5.67
N VAL A 212 21.25 3.19 6.94
CA VAL A 212 19.99 3.69 7.47
C VAL A 212 20.23 4.59 8.67
N SER A 213 19.49 5.69 8.72
CA SER A 213 19.41 6.57 9.88
C SER A 213 17.95 6.79 10.27
N ALA A 214 17.72 7.54 11.35
CA ALA A 214 16.37 7.89 11.80
C ALA A 214 15.52 8.61 10.74
N THR A 215 16.15 9.21 9.71
CA THR A 215 15.45 10.01 8.69
C THR A 215 15.99 9.82 7.27
N SER A 216 16.86 8.83 7.02
CA SER A 216 17.43 8.67 5.68
C SER A 216 17.82 7.25 5.30
N LEU A 217 17.82 7.00 3.99
CA LEU A 217 18.31 5.82 3.30
C LEU A 217 19.38 6.23 2.28
N THR A 218 20.56 5.62 2.34
CA THR A 218 21.61 5.84 1.34
C THR A 218 22.24 4.53 0.91
N MET A 219 22.55 4.41 -0.38
CA MET A 219 23.41 3.32 -0.85
C MET A 219 24.76 3.43 -0.15
N ALA A 220 25.28 2.31 0.38
CA ALA A 220 26.66 2.28 0.83
C ALA A 220 27.57 2.24 -0.40
N ASP A 221 28.48 3.20 -0.51
CA ASP A 221 29.61 3.11 -1.44
C ASP A 221 30.49 1.91 -1.08
N HIS A 222 30.96 1.18 -2.10
CA HIS A 222 31.92 0.10 -1.96
C HIS A 222 33.33 0.60 -1.64
#